data_AF-A0A9P8F517-F1
#
_entry.id   AF-A0A9P8F517-F1
#
_cell.length_a   1.000
_cell.length_b   1.000
_cell.length_c   1.000
_cell.angle_alpha   90.00
_cell.angle_beta   90.00
_cell.angle_gamma   90.00
#
_symmetry.space_group_name_H-M   'P 1'
#
loop_
_entity.id
_entity.type
_entity.pdbx_description
1 polymer ?
#
loop_
_entity_poly.entity_id
_entity_poly.type
_entity_poly.pdbx_seq_one_letter_code
_entity_poly.pdbx_strand_id
1 'polypeptide(L)'
;MSGQALQAELTSLAQEAKRKNPEIRTAAEKSLQDLKSLPSTSEQQLAADLSRRPTFVDPFLLACNTQNAKYAGSATVCLQRLVITRGLPKSRLKDVLNAFNACTSLGLEIQLKVLQALPALAQN
;
A
#
# COMPACT_ATOMS: atom_id res chain seq x y z
N MET A 1 -11.61 -3.72 -8.93
CA MET A 1 -11.46 -3.59 -7.46
C MET A 1 -11.65 -2.15 -7.00
N SER A 2 -12.81 -1.87 -6.41
CA SER A 2 -13.24 -0.56 -5.92
C SER A 2 -12.40 -0.02 -4.75
N GLY A 3 -12.38 1.31 -4.57
CA GLY A 3 -11.72 1.98 -3.44
C GLY A 3 -12.14 1.49 -2.04
N GLN A 4 -13.26 0.76 -1.95
CA GLN A 4 -13.71 0.10 -0.72
C GLN A 4 -12.71 -0.93 -0.18
N ALA A 5 -12.02 -1.69 -1.05
CA ALA A 5 -11.03 -2.66 -0.61
C ALA A 5 -9.81 -1.98 0.03
N LEU A 6 -9.32 -0.89 -0.57
CA LEU A 6 -8.25 -0.07 0.00
C LEU A 6 -8.68 0.57 1.33
N GLN A 7 -9.92 1.02 1.42
CA GLN A 7 -10.47 1.57 2.66
C GLN A 7 -10.51 0.53 3.79
N ALA A 8 -10.96 -0.69 3.49
CA ALA A 8 -11.02 -1.78 4.47
C ALA A 8 -9.61 -2.16 4.97
N GLU A 9 -8.65 -2.33 4.05
CA GLU A 9 -7.27 -2.68 4.41
C GLU A 9 -6.59 -1.57 5.24
N LEU A 10 -6.72 -0.29 4.83
CA LEU A 10 -6.18 0.83 5.61
C LEU A 10 -6.82 0.93 7.00
N THR A 11 -8.11 0.63 7.11
CA THR A 11 -8.80 0.62 8.41
C THR A 11 -8.27 -0.51 9.29
N SER A 12 -8.08 -1.71 8.73
CA SER A 12 -7.46 -2.84 9.45
C SER A 12 -6.05 -2.47 9.90
N LEU A 13 -5.22 -1.98 8.98
CA LEU A 13 -3.84 -1.59 9.27
C LEU A 13 -3.75 -0.54 10.38
N ALA A 14 -4.63 0.48 10.36
CA ALA A 14 -4.68 1.51 11.41
C ALA A 14 -5.05 0.93 12.78
N GLN A 15 -6.04 0.03 12.84
CA GLN A 15 -6.46 -0.61 14.09
C GLN A 15 -5.37 -1.53 14.65
N GLU A 16 -4.76 -2.33 13.79
CA GLU A 16 -3.75 -3.31 14.21
C GLU A 16 -2.43 -2.65 14.61
N ALA A 17 -2.08 -1.51 13.99
CA ALA A 17 -0.89 -0.74 14.32
C ALA A 17 -1.05 0.15 15.57
N LYS A 18 -2.30 0.46 15.99
CA LYS A 18 -2.62 1.45 17.04
C LYS A 18 -1.81 1.32 18.34
N ARG A 19 -1.47 0.09 18.76
CA ARG A 19 -0.75 -0.17 20.02
C ARG A 19 0.77 -0.16 19.89
N LYS A 20 1.31 -0.64 18.77
CA LYS A 20 2.76 -0.91 18.62
C LYS A 20 3.47 0.05 17.66
N ASN A 21 2.74 0.61 16.70
CA ASN A 21 3.29 1.45 15.64
C ASN A 21 2.36 2.65 15.39
N PRO A 22 2.37 3.67 16.29
CA PRO A 22 1.48 4.81 16.17
C PRO A 22 1.69 5.61 14.87
N GLU A 23 2.91 5.60 14.32
CA GLU A 23 3.24 6.22 13.03
C GLU A 23 2.45 5.61 11.86
N ILE A 24 2.33 4.28 11.81
CA ILE A 24 1.57 3.57 10.78
C ILE A 24 0.09 3.92 10.89
N ARG A 25 -0.43 4.00 12.12
CA ARG A 25 -1.81 4.42 12.35
C ARG A 25 -2.05 5.83 11.80
N THR A 26 -1.20 6.80 12.14
CA THR A 26 -1.35 8.18 11.67
C THR A 26 -1.26 8.28 10.15
N ALA A 27 -0.31 7.56 9.53
CA ALA A 27 -0.18 7.49 8.09
C ALA A 27 -1.42 6.86 7.43
N ALA A 28 -1.97 5.79 8.02
CA ALA A 28 -3.14 5.10 7.51
C ALA A 28 -4.42 5.95 7.64
N GLU A 29 -4.60 6.66 8.76
CA GLU A 29 -5.71 7.60 8.97
C GLU A 29 -5.65 8.75 7.96
N LYS A 30 -4.45 9.28 7.67
CA LYS A 30 -4.25 10.29 6.63
C LYS A 30 -4.63 9.75 5.24
N SER A 31 -4.11 8.58 4.86
CA SER A 31 -4.46 7.95 3.58
C SER A 31 -5.95 7.62 3.46
N LEU A 32 -6.62 7.27 4.56
CA LEU A 32 -8.08 7.08 4.60
C LEU A 32 -8.84 8.38 4.36
N GLN A 33 -8.39 9.48 4.96
CA GLN A 33 -9.00 10.79 4.74
C GLN A 33 -8.82 11.24 3.29
N ASP A 34 -7.62 11.09 2.74
CA ASP A 34 -7.34 11.34 1.32
C ASP A 34 -8.27 10.51 0.44
N LEU A 35 -8.39 9.20 0.70
CA LEU A 35 -9.26 8.30 -0.06
C LEU A 35 -10.73 8.70 -0.01
N LYS A 36 -11.22 9.16 1.16
CA LYS A 36 -12.61 9.62 1.33
C LYS A 36 -12.89 10.97 0.65
N SER A 37 -11.86 11.81 0.49
CA SER A 37 -11.98 13.10 -0.19
C SER A 37 -12.11 12.95 -1.72
N LEU A 38 -11.82 11.77 -2.25
CA LEU A 38 -11.84 11.52 -3.68
C LEU A 38 -13.25 11.25 -4.21
N PRO A 39 -13.66 11.91 -5.31
CA PRO A 39 -14.87 11.54 -6.02
C PRO A 39 -14.68 10.15 -6.63
N SER A 40 -15.28 9.13 -6.00
CA SER A 40 -15.14 7.74 -6.43
C SER A 40 -16.06 7.44 -7.61
N THR A 41 -15.69 7.91 -8.80
CA THR A 41 -16.48 7.73 -10.03
C THR A 41 -16.05 6.48 -10.81
N SER A 42 -14.77 6.13 -10.82
CA SER A 42 -14.24 4.91 -11.46
C SER A 42 -12.89 4.49 -10.86
N GLU A 43 -12.49 3.24 -11.05
CA GLU A 43 -11.21 2.72 -10.54
C GLU A 43 -10.00 3.37 -11.20
N GLN A 44 -10.10 3.69 -12.50
CA GLN A 44 -9.03 4.35 -13.25
C GLN A 44 -8.84 5.80 -12.79
N GLN A 45 -9.94 6.52 -12.55
CA GLN A 45 -9.87 7.87 -11.98
C GLN A 45 -9.30 7.83 -10.56
N LEU A 46 -9.73 6.87 -9.74
CA LEU A 46 -9.19 6.68 -8.41
C LEU A 46 -7.68 6.44 -8.44
N ALA A 47 -7.19 5.53 -9.28
CA ALA A 47 -5.76 5.28 -9.42
C ALA A 47 -5.00 6.51 -9.90
N ALA A 48 -5.51 7.24 -10.90
CA ALA A 48 -4.91 8.49 -11.37
C ALA A 48 -4.79 9.52 -10.25
N ASP A 49 -5.82 9.68 -9.42
CA ASP A 49 -5.82 10.62 -8.30
C ASP A 49 -4.85 10.20 -7.18
N LEU A 50 -4.79 8.89 -6.87
CA LEU A 50 -3.84 8.33 -5.91
C LEU A 50 -2.38 8.49 -6.38
N SER A 51 -2.11 8.34 -7.69
CA SER A 51 -0.78 8.52 -8.26
C SER A 51 -0.21 9.93 -8.07
N ARG A 52 -1.09 10.92 -7.85
CA ARG A 52 -0.73 12.33 -7.59
C ARG A 52 -0.49 12.62 -6.10
N ARG A 53 -0.78 11.67 -5.20
CA ARG A 53 -0.57 11.80 -3.76
C ARG A 53 0.62 10.96 -3.31
N PRO A 54 1.84 11.52 -3.28
CA PRO A 54 3.03 10.78 -2.88
C PRO A 54 2.96 10.25 -1.45
N THR A 55 2.18 10.88 -0.57
CA THR A 55 2.05 10.45 0.84
C THR A 55 1.05 9.31 1.05
N PHE A 56 0.22 8.98 0.05
CA PHE A 56 -0.80 7.94 0.21
C PHE A 56 -0.20 6.55 0.49
N VAL A 57 1.00 6.30 -0.04
CA VAL A 57 1.69 5.01 0.06
C VAL A 57 2.46 4.83 1.37
N ASP A 58 2.70 5.90 2.13
CA ASP A 58 3.49 5.87 3.36
C ASP A 58 3.06 4.80 4.39
N PRO A 59 1.76 4.57 4.72
CA PRO A 59 1.40 3.54 5.68
C PRO A 59 1.83 2.14 5.26
N PHE A 60 1.83 1.85 3.96
CA PHE A 60 2.24 0.54 3.45
C PHE A 60 3.76 0.38 3.49
N LEU A 61 4.51 1.43 3.15
CA LEU A 61 5.97 1.42 3.21
C LEU A 61 6.45 1.21 4.65
N LEU A 62 5.85 1.94 5.60
CA LEU A 62 6.13 1.78 7.03
C LEU A 62 5.78 0.38 7.51
N ALA A 63 4.61 -0.14 7.12
CA ALA A 63 4.18 -1.50 7.47
C ALA A 63 5.14 -2.59 6.98
N CYS A 64 5.62 -2.50 5.73
CA CYS A 64 6.65 -3.40 5.19
C CYS A 64 7.95 -3.34 6.00
N ASN A 65 8.34 -2.14 6.46
CA ASN A 65 9.59 -1.93 7.19
C ASN A 65 9.54 -2.45 8.65
N THR A 66 8.35 -2.71 9.22
CA THR A 66 8.23 -3.23 10.60
C THR A 66 8.76 -4.65 10.79
N GLN A 67 9.04 -5.38 9.70
CA GLN A 67 9.40 -6.80 9.72
C GLN A 67 8.35 -7.68 10.42
N ASN A 68 7.11 -7.19 10.56
CA ASN A 68 6.00 -7.96 11.08
C ASN A 68 5.21 -8.55 9.92
N ALA A 69 5.24 -9.88 9.79
CA ALA A 69 4.58 -10.60 8.70
C ALA A 69 3.09 -10.24 8.54
N LYS A 70 2.39 -9.89 9.63
CA LYS A 70 0.97 -9.50 9.58
C LYS A 70 0.79 -8.15 8.87
N TYR A 71 1.53 -7.12 9.31
CA TYR A 71 1.46 -5.77 8.72
C TYR A 71 2.00 -5.77 7.29
N ALA A 72 3.15 -6.40 7.09
CA ALA A 72 3.79 -6.53 5.80
C ALA A 72 2.92 -7.32 4.81
N GLY A 73 2.21 -8.35 5.26
CA GLY A 73 1.30 -9.13 4.43
C GLY A 73 0.16 -8.29 3.86
N SER A 74 -0.55 -7.53 4.69
CA SER A 74 -1.63 -6.62 4.25
C SER A 74 -1.07 -5.49 3.37
N ALA A 75 0.04 -4.87 3.76
CA ALA A 75 0.69 -3.82 2.99
C ALA A 75 1.14 -4.29 1.61
N THR A 76 1.70 -5.49 1.51
CA THR A 76 2.15 -6.10 0.23
C THR A 76 0.97 -6.34 -0.71
N VAL A 77 -0.18 -6.77 -0.18
CA VAL A 77 -1.41 -6.93 -0.98
C VAL A 77 -1.91 -5.58 -1.48
N CYS A 78 -1.91 -4.54 -0.64
CA CYS A 78 -2.31 -3.20 -1.05
C CYS A 78 -1.38 -2.62 -2.13
N LEU A 79 -0.06 -2.74 -1.92
CA LEU A 79 0.94 -2.28 -2.88
C LEU A 79 0.80 -3.00 -4.22
N GLN A 80 0.63 -4.32 -4.24
CA GLN A 80 0.36 -5.06 -5.48
C GLN A 80 -0.85 -4.52 -6.24
N ARG A 81 -1.94 -4.24 -5.53
CA ARG A 81 -3.14 -3.68 -6.15
C ARG A 81 -2.84 -2.33 -6.77
N LEU A 82 -2.16 -1.44 -6.04
CA LEU A 82 -1.77 -0.12 -6.53
C LEU A 82 -0.82 -0.18 -7.72
N VAL A 83 0.09 -1.16 -7.75
CA VAL A 83 0.97 -1.43 -8.90
C VAL A 83 0.13 -1.80 -10.13
N ILE A 84 -0.81 -2.73 -9.98
CA ILE A 84 -1.63 -3.23 -11.09
C ILE A 84 -2.56 -2.13 -11.62
N THR A 85 -3.14 -1.32 -10.74
CA THR A 85 -4.03 -0.22 -11.14
C THR A 85 -3.29 1.04 -11.59
N ARG A 86 -1.95 1.06 -11.51
CA ARG A 86 -1.10 2.24 -11.76
C ARG A 86 -1.44 3.42 -10.84
N GLY A 87 -1.85 3.11 -9.60
CA GLY A 87 -2.17 4.09 -8.56
C GLY A 87 -0.96 4.58 -7.77
N LEU A 88 0.25 4.15 -8.13
CA LEU A 88 1.48 4.55 -7.44
C LEU A 88 2.08 5.84 -8.02
N PRO A 89 2.58 6.74 -7.16
CA PRO A 89 3.36 7.89 -7.61
C PRO A 89 4.70 7.42 -8.19
N LYS A 90 5.06 7.91 -9.38
CA LYS A 90 6.34 7.57 -10.03
C LYS A 90 7.56 7.89 -9.17
N SER A 91 7.49 8.97 -8.38
CA SER A 91 8.54 9.37 -7.44
C SER A 91 8.77 8.37 -6.30
N ARG A 92 7.78 7.52 -5.99
CA ARG A 92 7.83 6.56 -4.87
C ARG A 92 8.05 5.11 -5.33
N LEU A 93 8.23 4.84 -6.64
CA LEU A 93 8.42 3.47 -7.15
C LEU A 93 9.65 2.79 -6.53
N LYS A 94 10.74 3.55 -6.33
CA LYS A 94 11.95 3.03 -5.68
C LYS A 94 11.69 2.66 -4.21
N ASP A 95 10.90 3.44 -3.50
CA ASP A 95 10.52 3.13 -2.12
C ASP A 95 9.65 1.88 -2.04
N VAL A 96 8.71 1.72 -2.99
CA VAL A 96 7.88 0.51 -3.09
C VAL A 96 8.72 -0.73 -3.38
N LEU A 97 9.71 -0.62 -4.27
CA LEU A 97 10.64 -1.71 -4.54
C LEU A 97 11.45 -2.09 -3.29
N ASN A 98 11.96 -1.09 -2.55
CA ASN A 98 12.67 -1.32 -1.29
C ASN A 98 11.77 -1.96 -0.23
N ALA A 99 10.51 -1.53 -0.12
CA ALA A 99 9.52 -2.11 0.78
C ALA A 99 9.22 -3.57 0.42
N PHE A 100 9.06 -3.89 -0.86
CA PHE A 100 8.95 -5.27 -1.32
C PHE A 100 10.19 -6.10 -0.99
N ASN A 101 11.38 -5.55 -1.18
CA ASN A 101 12.62 -6.23 -0.81
C ASN A 101 12.67 -6.55 0.69
N ALA A 102 12.27 -5.60 1.55
CA ALA A 102 12.19 -5.80 3.00
C ALA A 102 11.17 -6.88 3.40
N CYS A 103 10.12 -7.08 2.60
CA CYS A 103 9.13 -8.14 2.81
C CYS A 103 9.61 -9.54 2.41
N THR A 104 10.67 -9.66 1.60
CA THR A 104 11.13 -10.97 1.10
C THR A 104 11.63 -11.90 2.20
N SER A 105 11.97 -11.39 3.39
CA SER A 105 12.39 -12.22 4.52
C SER A 105 11.24 -12.74 5.39
N LEU A 106 9.98 -12.37 5.11
CA LEU A 106 8.84 -12.56 6.03
C LEU A 106 7.99 -13.81 5.77
N GLY A 107 8.39 -14.66 4.83
CA GLY A 107 7.76 -15.96 4.54
C GLY A 107 7.38 -16.16 3.06
N LEU A 108 7.16 -17.42 2.69
CA LEU A 108 6.97 -17.83 1.29
C LEU A 108 5.75 -17.17 0.62
N GLU A 109 4.63 -17.03 1.33
CA GLU A 109 3.44 -16.39 0.76
C GLU A 109 3.66 -14.91 0.42
N ILE A 110 4.40 -14.19 1.26
CA ILE A 110 4.74 -12.78 1.04
C ILE A 110 5.76 -12.66 -0.10
N GLN A 111 6.75 -13.56 -0.15
CA GLN A 111 7.72 -13.64 -1.25
C GLN A 111 7.05 -13.85 -2.61
N LEU A 112 6.11 -14.82 -2.71
CA LEU A 112 5.38 -15.08 -3.96
C LEU A 112 4.58 -13.86 -4.41
N LYS A 113 3.90 -13.21 -3.47
CA LYS A 113 3.16 -11.97 -3.67
C LYS A 113 4.06 -10.84 -4.19
N VAL A 114 5.24 -10.66 -3.61
CA VAL A 114 6.25 -9.69 -4.09
C VAL A 114 6.65 -10.02 -5.53
N LEU A 115 7.05 -11.28 -5.80
CA LEU A 115 7.49 -11.71 -7.13
C LEU A 115 6.40 -11.49 -8.20
N GLN A 116 5.14 -11.73 -7.87
CA GLN A 116 4.01 -11.50 -8.77
C GLN A 116 3.77 -10.00 -9.07
N ALA A 117 4.20 -9.11 -8.17
CA ALA A 117 4.05 -7.65 -8.32
C ALA A 117 5.11 -7.03 -9.26
N LEU A 118 6.32 -7.60 -9.28
CA LEU A 118 7.49 -7.01 -9.96
C LEU A 118 7.29 -6.76 -11.47
N PRO A 119 6.68 -7.68 -12.26
CA PRO A 119 6.47 -7.45 -13.69
C PRO A 119 5.59 -6.24 -13.96
N ALA A 120 4.51 -6.08 -13.18
CA ALA A 120 3.61 -4.95 -13.31
C ALA A 120 4.29 -3.65 -12.82
N LEU A 121 5.11 -3.72 -11.76
CA LEU A 121 5.88 -2.58 -11.26
C LEU A 121 6.88 -2.08 -12.31
N ALA A 122 7.52 -2.98 -13.07
CA ALA A 122 8.44 -2.62 -14.15
C ALA A 122 7.74 -1.92 -15.33
N GLN A 123 6.43 -2.07 -15.47
CA GLN A 123 5.63 -1.45 -16.54
C GLN A 123 4.97 -0.12 -16.15
N ASN A 124 5.16 0.36 -14.91
CA ASN A 124 4.56 1.59 -14.36
C ASN A 124 5.27 2.88 -14.81
#